data_AF-A0A261B3P4-F1
#
_entry.id   AF-A0A261B3P4-F1
#
_cell.length_a   1.000
_cell.length_b   1.000
_cell.length_c   1.000
_cell.angle_alpha   90.00
_cell.angle_beta   90.00
_cell.angle_gamma   90.00
#
_symmetry.space_group_name_H-M   'P 1'
#
loop_
_entity.id
_entity.type
_entity.pdbx_description
1 polymer ?
#
loop_
_entity_poly.entity_id
_entity_poly.type
_entity_poly.pdbx_seq_one_letter_code
_entity_poly.pdbx_strand_id
1 'polypeptide(L)' 'MLEYSDTVIPKILIGCGHTVCQTCIQKMLEELKTSLMCPFCRKESTVADGRTSNLPKNYAILEMIQKKN' A
#
# COMPACT_ATOMS: atom_id res chain seq x y z
N MET A 1 -19.08 -15.55 0.13
CA MET A 1 -17.88 -15.22 0.91
C MET A 1 -16.95 -14.50 -0.05
N LEU A 2 -16.85 -13.16 0.05
CA LEU A 2 -16.09 -12.40 -0.95
C LEU A 2 -14.60 -12.67 -0.74
N GLU A 3 -14.00 -13.28 -1.75
CA GLU A 3 -12.57 -13.57 -1.78
C GLU A 3 -11.79 -12.25 -1.74
N TYR A 4 -10.97 -12.09 -0.71
CA TYR A 4 -9.97 -11.03 -0.65
C TYR A 4 -9.04 -11.18 -1.86
N SER A 5 -9.13 -10.25 -2.82
CA SER A 5 -8.06 -10.10 -3.81
C SER A 5 -7.02 -9.13 -3.23
N ASP A 6 -5.76 -9.53 -3.19
CA ASP A 6 -4.62 -8.68 -2.78
C ASP A 6 -4.53 -7.36 -3.57
N THR A 7 -5.26 -7.24 -4.69
CA THR A 7 -5.39 -6.04 -5.50
C THR A 7 -5.95 -4.82 -4.76
N VAL A 8 -6.86 -5.02 -3.80
CA VAL A 8 -7.58 -3.90 -3.15
C VAL A 8 -7.06 -3.55 -1.77
N ILE A 9 -6.02 -4.23 -1.26
CA ILE A 9 -5.52 -3.98 0.11
C ILE A 9 -4.86 -2.59 0.15
N PRO A 10 -5.44 -1.61 0.88
CA PRO A 10 -4.88 -0.27 0.98
C PRO A 10 -3.74 -0.26 2.00
N LYS A 11 -2.58 0.25 1.57
CA LYS A 11 -1.35 0.32 2.37
C LYS A 11 -0.97 1.77 2.62
N ILE A 12 -0.51 2.07 3.83
CA ILE A 12 -0.09 3.40 4.24
C ILE A 12 1.41 3.54 3.97
N LEU A 13 1.80 4.58 3.24
CA LEU A 13 3.21 4.92 3.00
C LEU A 13 3.84 5.56 4.23
N ILE A 14 4.96 5.01 4.68
CA ILE A 14 5.73 5.50 5.83
C ILE A 14 6.31 6.88 5.50
N GLY A 15 6.34 7.78 6.48
CA GLY A 15 6.88 9.15 6.33
C GLY A 15 5.91 10.18 5.75
N CYS A 16 4.82 9.77 5.08
CA CYS A 16 3.81 10.71 4.57
C CYS A 16 2.35 10.37 4.88
N GLY A 17 2.02 9.13 5.24
CA GLY A 17 0.66 8.72 5.62
C GLY A 17 -0.32 8.56 4.46
N HIS A 18 0.09 8.84 3.22
CA HIS A 18 -0.77 8.61 2.05
C HIS A 18 -1.03 7.12 1.84
N THR A 19 -2.22 6.80 1.35
CA THR A 19 -2.63 5.42 1.12
C THR A 19 -2.58 5.06 -0.36
N VAL A 20 -1.98 3.91 -0.68
CA VAL A 20 -1.87 3.36 -2.04
C VAL A 20 -2.18 1.86 -2.00
N CYS A 21 -2.77 1.30 -3.06
CA CYS A 21 -3.11 -0.12 -3.10
C CYS A 21 -1.85 -1.01 -3.12
N GLN A 22 -1.91 -2.21 -2.53
CA GLN A 22 -0.76 -3.12 -2.42
C GLN A 22 -0.13 -3.45 -3.78
N THR A 23 -0.95 -3.72 -4.81
CA THR A 23 -0.47 -4.02 -6.17
C THR A 23 0.08 -2.79 -6.87
N CYS A 24 -0.47 -1.61 -6.61
CA CYS A 24 0.06 -0.34 -7.10
C CYS A 24 1.48 -0.13 -6.55
N ILE A 25 1.67 -0.33 -5.23
CA ILE A 25 2.98 -0.24 -4.58
C ILE A 25 3.94 -1.28 -5.17
N GLN A 26 3.49 -2.52 -5.37
CA GLN A 26 4.32 -3.58 -5.95
C GLN A 26 4.78 -3.25 -7.39
N LYS A 27 3.95 -2.55 -8.18
CA LYS A 27 4.33 -2.04 -9.51
C LYS A 27 5.27 -0.84 -9.45
N MET A 28 5.19 -0.04 -8.38
CA MET A 28 6.06 1.12 -8.17
C MET A 28 7.43 0.75 -7.60
N LEU A 29 7.52 -0.36 -6.87
CA LEU A 29 8.78 -0.95 -6.44
C LEU A 29 9.41 -1.68 -7.63
N GLU A 30 10.56 -1.19 -8.09
CA GLU A 30 11.40 -1.96 -9.02
C GLU A 30 12.02 -3.16 -8.28
N GLU A 31 12.38 -4.20 -9.02
CA GLU A 31 13.07 -5.37 -8.46
C GLU A 31 14.33 -4.90 -7.71
N LEU A 32 14.44 -5.28 -6.42
CA LEU A 32 15.53 -4.94 -5.49
C LEU A 32 15.45 -3.54 -4.82
N LYS A 33 14.42 -2.72 -5.06
CA LYS A 33 14.26 -1.44 -4.33
C LYS A 33 13.58 -1.63 -2.97
N THR A 34 14.09 -0.92 -1.97
CA THR A 34 13.54 -0.86 -0.60
C THR A 34 12.89 0.48 -0.29
N SER A 35 12.72 1.35 -1.28
CA SER A 35 12.00 2.61 -1.15
C SER A 35 11.25 2.97 -2.42
N LEU A 36 10.23 3.82 -2.28
CA LEU A 36 9.46 4.39 -3.38
C LEU A 36 9.13 5.86 -3.11
N MET A 37 8.86 6.60 -4.17
CA MET A 37 8.39 7.98 -4.08
C MET A 37 6.86 8.01 -4.00
N CYS A 38 6.33 8.67 -2.98
CA CYS A 38 4.89 8.85 -2.85
C CYS A 38 4.34 9.61 -4.07
N PRO A 39 3.29 9.10 -4.74
CA PRO A 39 2.79 9.71 -5.97
C PRO A 39 2.03 11.02 -5.72
N PHE A 40 1.63 11.27 -4.46
CA PHE A 40 0.85 12.45 -4.07
C PHE A 40 1.71 13.62 -3.62
N CYS A 41 2.74 13.34 -2.81
CA CYS A 41 3.55 14.39 -2.18
C CYS A 41 5.05 14.27 -2.44
N ARG A 42 5.48 13.27 -3.23
CA ARG A 42 6.88 13.02 -3.58
C ARG A 42 7.82 12.87 -2.37
N LYS A 43 7.30 12.52 -1.20
CA LYS A 43 8.12 12.08 -0.08
C LYS A 43 8.55 10.63 -0.29
N GLU A 44 9.81 10.33 0.03
CA GLU A 44 10.30 8.95 0.03
C GLU A 44 9.59 8.14 1.13
N SER A 45 9.20 6.92 0.80
CA SER A 45 8.65 5.94 1.73
C SER A 45 9.48 4.67 1.67
N THR A 46 10.08 4.29 2.79
CA THR A 46 10.80 3.04 2.93
C THR A 46 9.83 1.86 2.99
N VAL A 47 10.19 0.78 2.31
CA VAL A 47 9.51 -0.52 2.32
C VAL A 47 10.54 -1.56 2.74
N ALA A 48 10.50 -1.94 4.02
CA ALA A 48 11.44 -2.92 4.58
C ALA A 48 11.43 -4.21 3.75
N ASP A 49 12.62 -4.73 3.44
CA ASP A 49 12.85 -5.92 2.61
C ASP A 49 12.22 -5.87 1.19
N GLY A 50 11.78 -4.69 0.73
CA GLY A 50 11.02 -4.54 -0.52
C GLY A 50 9.64 -5.21 -0.49
N ARG A 51 9.17 -5.67 0.68
CA ARG A 51 7.92 -6.41 0.83
C ARG A 51 6.78 -5.47 1.19
N THR A 52 5.80 -5.35 0.32
CA THR A 52 4.59 -4.54 0.56
C THR A 52 3.76 -5.02 1.75
N SER A 53 3.91 -6.28 2.16
CA SER A 53 3.34 -6.82 3.40
C SER A 53 3.78 -6.05 4.64
N ASN A 54 4.98 -5.46 4.62
CA ASN A 54 5.56 -4.71 5.74
C ASN A 54 4.96 -3.31 5.91
N LEU A 55 4.22 -2.82 4.90
CA LEU A 55 3.49 -1.56 5.04
C LEU A 55 2.18 -1.75 5.84
N PRO A 56 1.83 -0.80 6.73
CA PRO A 56 0.59 -0.85 7.49
C PRO A 56 -0.63 -0.88 6.56
N LYS A 57 -1.64 -1.68 6.92
CA LYS A 57 -2.95 -1.64 6.26
C LYS A 57 -3.72 -0.41 6.73
N ASN A 58 -4.46 0.23 5.82
CA ASN A 58 -5.43 1.24 6.20
C ASN A 58 -6.76 0.57 6.56
N TYR A 59 -6.95 0.26 7.85
CA TYR A 59 -8.15 -0.44 8.34
C TYR A 59 -9.43 0.37 8.17
N ALA A 60 -9.37 1.71 8.26
CA ALA A 60 -10.53 2.56 8.03
C ALA A 60 -11.05 2.41 6.59
N ILE A 61 -10.15 2.45 5.60
CA ILE A 61 -10.54 2.24 4.19
C ILE A 61 -10.96 0.79 3.95
N LEU A 62 -10.30 -0.20 4.57
CA LEU A 62 -10.73 -1.60 4.46
C LEU A 62 -12.16 -1.80 4.95
N GLU A 63 -12.53 -1.22 6.09
CA GLU A 63 -13.89 -1.27 6.62
C GLU A 63 -14.90 -0.60 5.68
N MET A 64 -14.53 0.55 5.07
CA MET A 64 -15.37 1.24 4.09
C MET A 64 -15.59 0.41 2.81
N ILE A 65 -14.56 -0.31 2.34
CA ILE A 65 -14.67 -1.19 1.17
C ILE A 65 -15.53 -2.41 1.51
N GLN A 66 -15.36 -3.00 2.69
CA GLN A 66 -16.16 -4.14 3.15
C GLN A 66 -17.65 -3.80 3.25
N LYS A 67 -18.00 -2.59 3.70
CA LYS A 67 -19.40 -2.14 3.83
C LYS A 67 -20.09 -1.84 2.50
N LYS A 68 -19.33 -1.72 1.39
CA LYS A 68 -19.87 -1.40 0.06
C LYS A 68 -20.25 -2.64 -0.77
N ASN A 69 -19.99 -3.85 -0.27
CA ASN A 69 -20.31 -5.11 -0.95
C ASN A 69 -21.40 -5.90 -0.21
#